data_AF-A0A5N5ZCV9-F1
#
_entry.id   AF-A0A5N5ZCV9-F1
#
_cell.length_a   1.000
_cell.length_b   1.000
_cell.length_c   1.000
_cell.angle_alpha   90.00
_cell.angle_beta   90.00
_cell.angle_gamma   90.00
#
_symmetry.space_group_name_H-M   'P 1'
#
loop_
_entity.id
_entity.type
_entity.pdbx_description
1 polymer ?
#
loop_
_entity_poly.entity_id
_entity_poly.type
_entity_poly.pdbx_seq_one_letter_code
_entity_poly.pdbx_strand_id
1 'polypeptide(L)' 'MNREELIELGKKIIACEGTEEEIDLLYEEFNKNVPHPDGANLFFYPENYNARKDNISDYNPSVEEVVDKALAYKAIRL' A
#
# COMPACT_ATOMS: atom_id res chain seq x y z
N MET A 1 -1.90 9.32 -11.32
CA MET A 1 -3.23 8.84 -10.91
C MET A 1 -3.86 9.83 -9.94
N ASN A 2 -5.18 9.80 -9.79
CA ASN A 2 -5.90 10.52 -8.73
C ASN A 2 -6.12 9.61 -7.51
N ARG A 3 -6.51 10.18 -6.37
CA ARG A 3 -6.81 9.43 -5.14
C ARG A 3 -7.82 8.30 -5.38
N GLU A 4 -8.89 8.57 -6.11
CA GLU A 4 -9.94 7.58 -6.40
C GLU A 4 -9.41 6.39 -7.22
N GLU A 5 -8.61 6.66 -8.26
CA GLU A 5 -7.96 5.61 -9.07
C GLU A 5 -7.03 4.73 -8.22
N LEU A 6 -6.27 5.34 -7.31
CA LEU A 6 -5.41 4.62 -6.36
C LEU A 6 -6.22 3.75 -5.40
N ILE A 7 -7.40 4.21 -4.98
CA ILE A 7 -8.31 3.42 -4.13
C ILE A 7 -8.85 2.23 -4.91
N GLU A 8 -9.23 2.40 -6.18
CA GLU A 8 -9.65 1.27 -7.01
C GLU A 8 -8.52 0.28 -7.25
N LEU A 9 -7.30 0.77 -7.49
CA LEU A 9 -6.11 -0.07 -7.62
C LEU A 9 -5.82 -0.85 -6.33
N GLY A 10 -5.87 -0.18 -5.18
CA GLY A 10 -5.69 -0.79 -3.87
C GLY A 10 -6.74 -1.86 -3.57
N LYS A 11 -8.01 -1.62 -3.93
CA LYS A 11 -9.07 -2.64 -3.81
C LYS A 11 -8.74 -3.89 -4.61
N LYS A 12 -8.25 -3.76 -5.85
CA LYS A 12 -7.84 -4.90 -6.68
C LYS A 12 -6.66 -5.65 -6.07
N ILE A 13 -5.67 -4.93 -5.54
CA ILE A 13 -4.51 -5.50 -4.84
C ILE A 13 -4.95 -6.35 -3.65
N ILE A 14 -5.85 -5.84 -2.79
CA ILE A 14 -6.34 -6.58 -1.62
C ILE A 14 -7.25 -7.74 -2.03
N ALA A 15 -8.03 -7.57 -3.09
CA ALA A 15 -8.89 -8.64 -3.62
C ALA A 15 -8.08 -9.81 -4.20
N CYS A 16 -6.79 -9.61 -4.50
CA CYS A 16 -5.91 -10.62 -5.08
C CYS A 16 -6.54 -11.23 -6.36
N GLU A 17 -7.24 -10.39 -7.13
CA GLU A 17 -7.91 -10.79 -8.36
C GLU A 17 -6.91 -10.77 -9.53
N GLY A 18 -6.30 -11.92 -9.83
CA GLY A 18 -5.42 -12.08 -10.98
C GLY A 18 -4.37 -13.17 -10.79
N THR A 19 -3.41 -13.22 -11.72
CA THR A 19 -2.17 -13.99 -11.53
C THR A 19 -1.19 -13.21 -10.65
N GLU A 20 -0.17 -13.88 -10.11
CA GLU A 20 0.92 -13.22 -9.38
C GLU A 20 1.54 -12.08 -10.20
N GLU A 21 1.71 -12.29 -11.52
CA GLU A 21 2.24 -11.28 -12.43
C GLU A 21 1.34 -10.04 -12.54
N GLU A 22 0.02 -10.21 -12.61
CA GLU A 22 -0.91 -9.08 -12.63
C GLU A 22 -0.90 -8.31 -11.32
N ILE A 23 -0.80 -9.02 -10.20
CA ILE A 23 -0.72 -8.39 -8.87
C ILE A 23 0.60 -7.61 -8.73
N ASP A 24 1.72 -8.15 -9.22
CA ASP A 24 3.01 -7.49 -9.20
C ASP A 24 2.98 -6.19 -10.02
N LEU A 25 2.38 -6.22 -11.21
CA LEU A 25 2.17 -5.02 -12.04
C LEU A 25 1.28 -3.98 -11.35
N LEU A 26 0.20 -4.40 -10.67
CA LEU A 26 -0.66 -3.50 -9.89
C LEU A 26 0.11 -2.88 -8.72
N TYR A 27 0.98 -3.65 -8.08
CA TYR A 27 1.86 -3.19 -7.00
C TYR A 27 2.84 -2.12 -7.48
N GLU A 28 3.54 -2.38 -8.59
CA GLU A 28 4.47 -1.44 -9.19
C GLU A 28 3.75 -0.16 -9.64
N GLU A 29 2.57 -0.29 -10.25
CA GLU A 29 1.77 0.85 -10.70
C GLU A 29 1.30 1.71 -9.52
N PHE A 30 0.89 1.09 -8.40
CA PHE A 30 0.54 1.81 -7.18
C PHE A 30 1.74 2.61 -6.67
N ASN A 31 2.88 1.93 -6.46
CA ASN A 31 4.10 2.52 -5.90
C ASN A 31 4.63 3.67 -6.76
N LYS A 32 4.54 3.56 -8.08
CA LYS A 32 4.97 4.63 -9.00
C LYS A 32 4.12 5.90 -8.93
N ASN A 33 2.86 5.78 -8.48
CA ASN A 33 1.91 6.88 -8.40
C ASN A 33 1.84 7.52 -7.00
N VAL A 34 2.52 6.97 -6.00
CA VAL A 34 2.58 7.51 -4.63
C VAL A 34 4.01 7.94 -4.27
N PRO A 35 4.18 8.96 -3.42
CA PRO A 35 5.51 9.38 -2.96
C PRO A 35 6.15 8.38 -1.98
N HIS A 36 5.37 7.47 -1.40
CA HIS A 36 5.88 6.42 -0.52
C HIS A 36 6.64 5.36 -1.33
N PRO A 37 7.89 5.00 -0.96
CA PRO A 37 8.70 4.04 -1.73
C PRO A 37 8.05 2.66 -1.84
N ASP A 38 7.40 2.22 -0.77
CA ASP A 38 6.66 0.95 -0.69
C ASP A 38 5.20 1.16 -0.25
N GLY A 39 4.47 2.00 -0.98
CA GLY A 39 3.10 2.36 -0.63
C GLY A 39 2.14 1.18 -0.65
N ALA A 40 2.28 0.26 -1.60
CA ALA A 40 1.42 -0.94 -1.68
C ALA A 40 1.69 -1.93 -0.54
N ASN A 41 2.92 -1.95 0.01
CA ASN A 41 3.22 -2.80 1.16
C ASN A 41 2.39 -2.42 2.40
N LEU A 42 1.98 -1.15 2.50
CA LEU A 42 1.13 -0.65 3.58
C LEU A 42 -0.27 -1.32 3.62
N PHE A 43 -0.72 -1.95 2.54
CA PHE A 43 -1.97 -2.73 2.54
C PHE A 43 -1.91 -3.96 3.44
N PHE A 44 -0.72 -4.54 3.61
CA PHE A 44 -0.53 -5.79 4.33
C PHE A 44 0.27 -5.59 5.61
N TYR A 45 1.22 -4.66 5.63
CA TYR A 45 2.12 -4.43 6.76
C TYR A 45 2.11 -2.96 7.19
N PRO A 46 2.04 -2.66 8.48
CA PRO A 46 2.20 -1.29 8.95
C PRO A 46 3.59 -0.74 8.59
N GLU A 47 3.67 0.58 8.44
CA GLU A 47 4.95 1.26 8.29
C GLU A 47 5.84 0.92 9.49
N ASN A 48 7.07 0.46 9.21
CA ASN A 48 8.05 0.04 10.23
C ASN A 48 7.67 -1.22 11.03
N TYR A 49 6.79 -2.07 10.50
CA TYR A 49 6.41 -3.36 11.13
C TYR A 49 7.62 -4.22 11.48
N ASN A 50 7.69 -4.65 12.74
CA ASN A 50 8.70 -5.60 13.21
C ASN A 50 8.04 -6.87 13.73
N ALA A 51 8.12 -7.97 12.99
CA ALA A 51 7.52 -9.25 13.38
C ALA A 51 8.01 -9.82 14.74
N ARG A 52 9.10 -9.29 15.32
CA ARG A 52 9.58 -9.69 16.67
C ARG A 52 8.99 -8.83 17.80
N LYS A 53 8.37 -7.69 17.49
CA LYS A 53 7.87 -6.72 18.47
C LYS A 53 6.40 -6.36 18.27
N ASP A 54 5.95 -6.34 17.03
CA ASP A 54 4.62 -5.90 16.62
C ASP A 54 3.72 -7.10 16.31
N ASN A 55 2.45 -6.97 16.67
CA ASN A 55 1.42 -7.95 16.35
C ASN A 55 0.62 -7.45 15.13
N ILE A 56 0.68 -8.20 14.03
CA ILE A 56 -0.02 -7.86 12.80
C ILE A 56 -1.49 -8.28 12.77
N SER A 57 -1.95 -9.11 13.72
CA SER A 57 -3.30 -9.67 13.71
C SER A 57 -4.41 -8.62 13.82
N ASP A 58 -4.11 -7.43 14.34
CA ASP A 58 -5.05 -6.31 14.42
C ASP A 58 -4.86 -5.30 13.28
N TYR A 59 -3.86 -5.50 12.42
CA TYR A 59 -3.59 -4.61 11.30
C TYR A 59 -4.54 -4.89 10.14
N ASN A 60 -5.63 -4.12 10.08
CA ASN A 60 -6.61 -4.16 9.01
C ASN A 60 -6.94 -2.73 8.54
N PRO A 61 -5.99 -2.02 7.92
CA PRO A 61 -6.24 -0.67 7.42
C PRO A 61 -7.24 -0.72 6.26
N SER A 62 -8.09 0.31 6.16
CA SER A 62 -8.92 0.47 4.97
C SER A 62 -8.06 0.92 3.79
N VAL A 63 -8.43 0.53 2.56
CA VAL A 63 -7.72 0.93 1.32
C VAL A 63 -7.48 2.44 1.27
N GLU A 64 -8.51 3.20 1.64
CA GLU A 64 -8.48 4.66 1.64
C GLU A 64 -7.43 5.22 2.61
N GLU A 65 -7.31 4.62 3.80
CA GLU A 65 -6.31 5.03 4.78
C GLU A 65 -4.90 4.75 4.30
N VAL A 66 -4.70 3.62 3.62
CA VAL A 66 -3.40 3.27 3.04
C VAL A 66 -3.04 4.24 1.92
N VAL A 67 -3.98 4.55 1.02
CA VAL A 67 -3.77 5.53 -0.06
C VAL A 67 -3.46 6.91 0.51
N ASP A 68 -4.21 7.37 1.51
CA ASP A 68 -3.94 8.65 2.18
C ASP A 68 -2.56 8.66 2.84
N LYS A 69 -2.17 7.59 3.55
CA LYS A 69 -0.82 7.47 4.13
C LYS A 69 0.27 7.49 3.05
N ALA A 70 0.08 6.72 1.99
CA ALA A 70 1.05 6.62 0.90
C ALA A 70 1.23 7.97 0.18
N LEU A 71 0.13 8.73 0.00
CA LEU A 71 0.15 10.08 -0.57
C LEU A 71 0.70 11.15 0.39
N ALA A 72 0.42 11.02 1.68
CA ALA A 72 0.90 11.93 2.71
C ALA A 72 2.36 11.68 3.10
N TYR A 73 2.97 10.59 2.62
CA TYR A 73 4.35 10.24 2.94
C TYR A 73 5.30 11.37 2.56
N LYS A 74 6.04 11.85 3.57
CA LYS A 74 7.12 12.80 3.40
C LYS A 74 8.40 12.09 3.72
N ALA A 75 9.18 11.80 2.67
CA ALA A 75 10.53 11.32 2.84
C ALA A 75 11.28 12.25 3.80
N ILE A 76 11.77 11.69 4.91
CA ILE A 76 12.61 12.44 5.85
C ILE A 76 13.88 12.78 5.07
N ARG A 77 14.03 14.05 4.73
CA ARG A 77 15.24 14.57 4.09
C ARG A 77 16.32 14.63 5.17
N LEU A 78 17.21 13.65 5.17
CA LEU A 78 18.45 13.63 5.96
C LEU A 78 19.42 14.71 5.48
#